data_AF-A0A522A3J0-F1
#
_entry.id   AF-A0A522A3J0-F1
#
_cell.length_a   1.000
_cell.length_b   1.000
_cell.length_c   1.000
_cell.angle_alpha   90.00
_cell.angle_beta   90.00
_cell.angle_gamma   90.00
#
_symmetry.space_group_name_H-M   'P 1'
#
loop_
_entity.id
_entity.type
_entity.pdbx_description
1 polymer ?
#
loop_
_entity_poly.entity_id
_entity_poly.type
_entity_poly.pdbx_seq_one_letter_code
_entity_poly.pdbx_strand_id
1 'polypeptide(L)'
;MREIVARGKTLVVNGRVWARFASLTNAKRYAEFLKQLVKRQPAERAKEIRKFIAEAFDEREISRRRREFESETRRLRWLCNGLVLFLFALAPAAIWRLGLQLSWLPLVIGLFSLSTWAAVIFHRRHRQWFPEEKDERFSHTLIVALAPASGARALDHLSRPLLESFHPLAVAKVFLAEEGFRAFARRVLLDLRHPALPLSPTNDPGAVGAEDFMRNELRQAAEGFLKRHSIEPEQVCKPPMPTEESCRAYCPRCDAQFTALDATCADCGGLAVVAFGTVGRG
;
A
#
# COMPACT_ATOMS: atom_id res chain seq x y z
N MET A 1 -17.59 23.64 17.04
CA MET A 1 -16.91 23.35 15.75
C MET A 1 -15.83 22.32 16.05
N ARG A 2 -15.73 21.20 15.31
CA ARG A 2 -14.68 20.19 15.58
C ARG A 2 -13.36 20.66 14.96
N GLU A 3 -12.30 20.72 15.75
CA GLU A 3 -10.95 21.00 15.24
C GLU A 3 -10.41 19.72 14.59
N ILE A 4 -10.10 19.75 13.29
CA ILE A 4 -9.53 18.61 12.54
C ILE A 4 -8.22 19.09 11.93
N VAL A 5 -7.08 18.51 12.31
CA VAL A 5 -5.76 18.95 11.84
C VAL A 5 -4.84 17.75 11.61
N ALA A 6 -4.04 17.80 10.55
CA ALA A 6 -2.93 16.87 10.35
C ALA A 6 -1.67 17.43 11.04
N ARG A 7 -1.09 16.67 11.97
CA ARG A 7 0.19 16.97 12.64
C ARG A 7 1.20 15.88 12.26
N GLY A 8 2.08 16.18 11.29
CA GLY A 8 2.94 15.15 10.71
C GLY A 8 2.10 14.03 10.10
N LYS A 9 2.44 12.78 10.44
CA LYS A 9 1.73 11.58 10.00
C LYS A 9 0.46 11.27 10.81
N THR A 10 0.06 12.15 11.72
CA THR A 10 -1.09 11.92 12.61
C THR A 10 -2.25 12.83 12.27
N LEU A 11 -3.46 12.28 12.27
CA LEU A 11 -4.70 13.03 12.16
C LEU A 11 -5.25 13.25 13.57
N VAL A 12 -5.45 14.51 13.94
CA VAL A 12 -5.90 14.94 15.26
C VAL A 12 -7.31 15.53 15.13
N VAL A 13 -8.24 15.07 15.97
CA VAL A 13 -9.61 15.57 16.06
C VAL A 13 -9.88 16.02 17.50
N ASN A 14 -10.21 17.29 17.69
CA ASN A 14 -10.42 17.92 19.00
C ASN A 14 -9.26 17.67 19.98
N GLY A 15 -8.02 17.86 19.51
CA GLY A 15 -6.81 17.66 20.31
C GLY A 15 -6.40 16.21 20.57
N ARG A 16 -7.21 15.21 20.16
CA ARG A 16 -6.90 13.78 20.34
C ARG A 16 -6.45 13.15 19.03
N VAL A 17 -5.44 12.26 19.10
CA VAL A 17 -5.00 11.47 17.93
C VAL A 17 -6.12 10.52 17.54
N TRP A 18 -6.59 10.65 16.31
CA TRP A 18 -7.67 9.83 15.77
C TRP A 18 -7.15 8.73 14.85
N ALA A 19 -6.16 9.02 14.01
CA ALA A 19 -5.53 8.03 13.13
C ALA A 19 -4.05 8.36 12.86
N ARG A 20 -3.26 7.34 12.53
CA ARG A 20 -1.87 7.46 12.05
C ARG A 20 -1.80 6.96 10.60
N PHE A 21 -1.10 7.71 9.76
CA PHE A 21 -0.93 7.42 8.33
C PHE A 21 0.54 7.10 8.01
N ALA A 22 0.79 6.52 6.84
CA ALA A 22 2.14 6.24 6.37
C ALA A 22 2.92 7.50 5.96
N SER A 23 2.22 8.55 5.52
CA SER A 23 2.77 9.84 5.10
C SER A 23 1.97 11.03 5.64
N LEU A 24 2.62 12.20 5.67
CA LEU A 24 1.99 13.49 5.95
C LEU A 24 0.96 13.84 4.86
N THR A 25 1.29 13.57 3.60
CA THR A 25 0.42 13.86 2.45
C THR A 25 -0.93 13.18 2.60
N ASN A 26 -0.96 11.89 2.99
CA ASN A 26 -2.21 11.18 3.19
C ASN A 26 -2.97 11.70 4.43
N ALA A 27 -2.26 11.96 5.53
CA ALA A 27 -2.88 12.54 6.73
C ALA A 27 -3.59 13.88 6.44
N LYS A 28 -2.96 14.76 5.64
CA LYS A 28 -3.56 16.02 5.18
C LYS A 28 -4.78 15.80 4.30
N ARG A 29 -4.68 14.90 3.31
CA ARG A 29 -5.81 14.56 2.43
C ARG A 29 -7.04 14.12 3.24
N TYR A 30 -6.86 13.23 4.21
CA TYR A 30 -7.95 12.79 5.08
C TYR A 30 -8.44 13.91 6.01
N ALA A 31 -7.56 14.75 6.55
CA ALA A 31 -7.97 15.92 7.35
C ALA A 31 -8.86 16.88 6.54
N GLU A 32 -8.47 17.19 5.30
CA GLU A 32 -9.23 18.05 4.39
C GLU A 32 -10.56 17.42 4.00
N PHE A 33 -10.55 16.13 3.64
CA PHE A 33 -11.77 15.40 3.34
C PHE A 33 -12.76 15.43 4.50
N LEU A 34 -12.31 15.15 5.74
CA LEU A 34 -13.18 15.21 6.92
C LEU A 34 -13.69 16.62 7.22
N LYS A 35 -12.85 17.66 7.04
CA LYS A 35 -13.29 19.06 7.15
C LYS A 35 -14.40 19.39 6.16
N GLN A 36 -14.27 18.93 4.92
CA GLN A 36 -15.29 19.11 3.90
C GLN A 36 -16.56 18.35 4.27
N LEU A 37 -16.43 17.09 4.69
CA LEU A 37 -17.54 16.21 5.04
C LEU A 37 -18.38 16.75 6.21
N VAL A 38 -17.75 17.34 7.23
CA VAL A 38 -18.45 17.96 8.37
C VAL A 38 -19.32 19.14 7.95
N LYS A 39 -18.91 19.89 6.92
CA LYS A 39 -19.68 21.04 6.38
C LYS A 39 -20.87 20.62 5.52
N ARG A 40 -20.92 19.37 5.05
CA ARG A 40 -22.00 18.85 4.22
C ARG A 40 -23.19 18.38 5.05
N GLN A 41 -24.38 18.47 4.44
CA GLN A 41 -25.60 17.91 5.03
C GLN A 41 -25.51 16.38 5.13
N PRO A 42 -26.16 15.74 6.11
CA PRO A 42 -26.10 14.29 6.29
C PRO A 42 -26.38 13.47 5.03
N ALA A 43 -27.37 13.88 4.22
CA ALA A 43 -27.72 13.21 2.97
C ALA A 43 -26.61 13.29 1.89
N GLU A 44 -25.83 14.38 1.87
CA GLU A 44 -24.76 14.59 0.90
C GLU A 44 -23.47 13.86 1.28
N ARG A 45 -23.26 13.58 2.58
CA ARG A 45 -22.03 12.94 3.07
C ARG A 45 -21.77 11.59 2.42
N ALA A 46 -22.81 10.77 2.27
CA ALA A 46 -22.69 9.46 1.63
C ALA A 46 -22.24 9.56 0.16
N LYS A 47 -22.66 10.61 -0.55
CA LYS A 47 -22.25 10.87 -1.94
C LYS A 47 -20.78 11.29 -2.01
N GLU A 48 -20.34 12.16 -1.12
CA GLU A 48 -18.94 12.60 -1.06
C GLU A 48 -18.00 11.45 -0.64
N ILE A 49 -18.42 10.59 0.29
CA ILE A 49 -17.66 9.38 0.66
C ILE A 49 -17.51 8.45 -0.55
N ARG A 50 -18.61 8.17 -1.26
CA ARG A 50 -18.56 7.36 -2.49
C ARG A 50 -17.62 7.94 -3.54
N LYS A 51 -17.67 9.25 -3.73
CA LYS A 51 -16.76 9.96 -4.65
C LYS A 51 -15.29 9.79 -4.22
N PHE A 52 -14.99 10.04 -2.94
CA PHE A 52 -13.64 9.88 -2.40
C PHE A 52 -13.10 8.45 -2.55
N ILE A 53 -13.96 7.44 -2.34
CA ILE A 53 -13.61 6.03 -2.59
C ILE A 53 -13.37 5.80 -4.08
N ALA A 54 -14.28 6.24 -4.95
CA ALA A 54 -14.16 6.03 -6.40
C ALA A 54 -12.87 6.64 -6.97
N GLU A 55 -12.45 7.81 -6.49
CA GLU A 55 -11.17 8.44 -6.84
C GLU A 55 -9.95 7.58 -6.47
N ALA A 56 -10.04 6.78 -5.41
CA ALA A 56 -8.97 5.84 -5.04
C ALA A 56 -8.81 4.70 -6.06
N PHE A 57 -9.79 4.48 -6.94
CA PHE A 57 -9.75 3.46 -8.01
C PHE A 57 -9.43 4.05 -9.40
N ASP A 58 -8.85 5.25 -9.48
CA ASP A 58 -8.48 5.88 -10.76
C ASP A 58 -7.20 5.26 -11.38
N GLU A 59 -7.41 4.26 -12.23
CA GLU A 59 -6.34 3.57 -12.97
C GLU A 59 -5.52 4.51 -13.89
N ARG A 60 -6.18 5.53 -14.47
CA ARG A 60 -5.53 6.43 -15.43
C ARG A 60 -4.51 7.29 -14.72
N GLU A 61 -4.89 7.83 -13.56
CA GLU A 61 -4.01 8.60 -12.71
C GLU A 61 -2.85 7.75 -12.16
N ILE A 62 -3.12 6.51 -11.72
CA ILE A 62 -2.05 5.57 -11.28
C ILE A 62 -1.06 5.33 -12.42
N SER A 63 -1.54 5.04 -13.63
CA SER A 63 -0.71 4.81 -14.80
C SER A 63 0.09 6.05 -15.21
N ARG A 64 -0.50 7.24 -15.09
CA ARG A 64 0.19 8.52 -15.34
C ARG A 64 1.33 8.71 -14.35
N ARG A 65 1.07 8.60 -13.05
CA ARG A 65 2.08 8.73 -11.99
C ARG A 65 3.20 7.72 -12.14
N ARG A 66 2.88 6.47 -12.50
CA ARG A 66 3.88 5.43 -12.77
C ARG A 66 4.80 5.84 -13.92
N ARG A 67 4.26 6.26 -15.07
CA ARG A 67 5.07 6.67 -16.23
C ARG A 67 5.94 7.89 -15.93
N GLU A 68 5.37 8.89 -15.25
CA GLU A 68 6.13 10.06 -14.78
C GLU A 68 7.27 9.62 -13.87
N PHE A 69 6.98 8.77 -12.88
CA PHE A 69 7.99 8.23 -11.97
C PHE A 69 9.11 7.50 -12.71
N GLU A 70 8.78 6.59 -13.62
CA GLU A 70 9.76 5.81 -14.39
C GLU A 70 10.64 6.70 -15.28
N SER A 71 10.04 7.71 -15.93
CA SER A 71 10.76 8.64 -16.80
C SER A 71 11.70 9.56 -16.02
N GLU A 72 11.25 10.07 -14.86
CA GLU A 72 11.99 11.05 -14.08
C GLU A 72 13.07 10.43 -13.19
N THR A 73 12.95 9.15 -12.86
CA THR A 73 13.89 8.43 -11.97
C THR A 73 14.90 7.55 -12.69
N ARG A 74 14.93 7.54 -14.04
CA ARG A 74 15.90 6.75 -14.83
C ARG A 74 17.36 7.00 -14.43
N ARG A 75 17.74 8.26 -14.19
CA ARG A 75 19.11 8.61 -13.74
C ARG A 75 19.41 8.09 -12.34
N LEU A 76 18.46 8.21 -11.43
CA LEU A 76 18.60 7.69 -10.06
C LEU A 76 18.73 6.17 -10.07
N ARG A 77 17.99 5.47 -10.94
CA ARG A 77 18.11 4.01 -11.14
C ARG A 77 19.51 3.59 -11.54
N TRP A 78 20.12 4.29 -12.50
CA TRP A 78 21.50 4.02 -12.89
C TRP A 78 22.48 4.20 -11.73
N LEU A 79 22.32 5.25 -10.92
CA LEU A 79 23.18 5.47 -9.75
C LEU A 79 22.95 4.40 -8.66
N CYS A 80 21.70 4.00 -8.40
CA CYS A 80 21.39 2.93 -7.44
C CYS A 80 22.01 1.60 -7.87
N ASN A 81 21.83 1.21 -9.15
CA ASN A 81 22.44 0.01 -9.71
C ASN A 81 23.98 0.12 -9.74
N GLY A 82 24.50 1.31 -10.02
CA GLY A 82 25.93 1.61 -9.96
C GLY A 82 26.50 1.42 -8.55
N LEU A 83 25.79 1.88 -7.51
CA LEU A 83 26.17 1.64 -6.12
C LEU A 83 26.18 0.15 -5.77
N VAL A 84 25.17 -0.62 -6.20
CA VAL A 84 25.14 -2.08 -6.00
C VAL A 84 26.34 -2.74 -6.68
N LEU A 85 26.55 -2.45 -7.97
CA LEU A 85 27.69 -2.98 -8.72
C LEU A 85 29.03 -2.59 -8.08
N PHE A 86 29.13 -1.36 -7.60
CA PHE A 86 30.32 -0.85 -6.93
C PHE A 86 30.62 -1.64 -5.65
N LEU A 87 29.63 -1.78 -4.76
CA LEU A 87 29.78 -2.44 -3.46
C LEU A 87 30.00 -3.95 -3.57
N PHE A 88 29.30 -4.62 -4.49
CA PHE A 88 29.27 -6.08 -4.55
C PHE A 88 30.17 -6.70 -5.63
N ALA A 89 30.67 -5.91 -6.59
CA ALA A 89 31.56 -6.43 -7.63
C ALA A 89 32.87 -5.64 -7.73
N LEU A 90 32.80 -4.32 -7.96
CA LEU A 90 34.00 -3.53 -8.25
C LEU A 90 34.94 -3.44 -7.05
N ALA A 91 34.42 -3.13 -5.86
CA ALA A 91 35.23 -3.03 -4.65
C ALA A 91 35.86 -4.38 -4.26
N PRO A 92 35.12 -5.51 -4.18
CA PRO A 92 35.72 -6.81 -3.94
C PRO A 92 36.78 -7.20 -4.97
N ALA A 93 36.53 -6.96 -6.27
CA ALA A 93 37.47 -7.29 -7.33
C ALA A 93 38.76 -6.43 -7.26
N ALA A 94 38.64 -5.13 -6.95
CA ALA A 94 39.78 -4.23 -6.79
C ALA A 94 40.63 -4.61 -5.58
N ILE A 95 39.99 -4.91 -4.44
CA ILE A 95 40.67 -5.36 -3.21
C ILE A 95 41.37 -6.70 -3.47
N TRP A 96 40.73 -7.63 -4.17
CA TRP A 96 41.31 -8.93 -4.48
C TRP A 96 42.54 -8.84 -5.41
N ARG A 97 42.50 -7.97 -6.42
CA ARG A 97 43.58 -7.85 -7.41
C ARG A 97 44.73 -6.92 -7.01
N LEU A 98 44.43 -5.80 -6.36
CA LEU A 98 45.40 -4.74 -6.06
C LEU A 98 45.74 -4.66 -4.57
N GLY A 99 45.00 -5.37 -3.72
CA GLY A 99 45.08 -5.21 -2.27
C GLY A 99 44.35 -3.97 -1.77
N LEU A 100 43.99 -3.97 -0.49
CA LEU A 100 43.26 -2.86 0.13
C LEU A 100 44.10 -1.58 0.21
N GLN A 101 45.41 -1.69 0.45
CA GLN A 101 46.31 -0.54 0.62
C GLN A 101 46.40 0.37 -0.62
N LEU A 102 46.36 -0.21 -1.82
CA LEU A 102 46.39 0.56 -3.07
C LEU A 102 45.00 1.02 -3.51
N SER A 103 43.95 0.26 -3.16
CA SER A 103 42.59 0.50 -3.67
C SER A 103 41.71 1.36 -2.75
N TRP A 104 42.00 1.48 -1.46
CA TRP A 104 41.06 2.10 -0.50
C TRP A 104 40.69 3.54 -0.86
N LEU A 105 41.66 4.40 -1.22
CA LEU A 105 41.39 5.81 -1.48
C LEU A 105 40.51 6.00 -2.73
N PRO A 106 40.84 5.41 -3.90
CA PRO A 106 39.93 5.40 -5.05
C PRO A 106 38.55 4.82 -4.74
N LEU A 107 38.47 3.76 -3.94
CA LEU A 107 37.19 3.15 -3.58
C LEU A 107 36.33 4.07 -2.72
N VAL A 108 36.94 4.74 -1.73
CA VAL A 108 36.26 5.73 -0.90
C VAL A 108 35.74 6.89 -1.76
N ILE A 109 36.58 7.44 -2.64
CA ILE A 109 36.19 8.53 -3.55
C ILE A 109 35.04 8.12 -4.47
N GLY A 110 35.11 6.93 -5.07
CA GLY A 110 34.06 6.40 -5.95
C GLY A 110 32.74 6.21 -5.21
N LEU A 111 32.79 5.65 -4.00
CA LEU A 111 31.62 5.47 -3.14
C LEU A 111 30.96 6.80 -2.77
N PHE A 112 31.75 7.75 -2.26
CA PHE A 112 31.23 9.07 -1.88
C PHE A 112 30.67 9.83 -3.08
N SER A 113 31.31 9.73 -4.25
CA SER A 113 30.84 10.39 -5.48
C SER A 113 29.48 9.82 -5.93
N LEU A 114 29.34 8.50 -5.98
CA LEU A 114 28.09 7.83 -6.35
C LEU A 114 26.96 8.14 -5.36
N SER A 115 27.23 8.02 -4.05
CA SER A 115 26.24 8.27 -2.99
C SER A 115 25.80 9.73 -2.96
N THR A 116 26.74 10.68 -3.07
CA THR A 116 26.42 12.12 -3.09
C THR A 116 25.59 12.46 -4.32
N TRP A 117 25.94 11.93 -5.49
CA TRP A 117 25.16 12.19 -6.70
C TRP A 117 23.75 11.60 -6.59
N ALA A 118 23.63 10.36 -6.08
CA ALA A 118 22.33 9.74 -5.84
C ALA A 118 21.47 10.59 -4.88
N ALA A 119 22.08 11.09 -3.79
CA ALA A 119 21.42 11.96 -2.81
C ALA A 119 20.96 13.29 -3.42
N VAL A 120 21.77 13.93 -4.27
CA VAL A 120 21.37 15.17 -4.95
C VAL A 120 20.17 14.94 -5.88
N ILE A 121 20.17 13.88 -6.68
CA ILE A 121 19.03 13.56 -7.56
C ILE A 121 17.80 13.22 -6.72
N PHE A 122 17.95 12.38 -5.70
CA PHE A 122 16.87 12.03 -4.77
C PHE A 122 16.27 13.28 -4.13
N HIS A 123 17.09 14.18 -3.58
CA HIS A 123 16.64 15.42 -2.95
C HIS A 123 15.83 16.29 -3.90
N ARG A 124 16.31 16.46 -5.14
CA ARG A 124 15.63 17.28 -6.15
C ARG A 124 14.26 16.68 -6.51
N ARG A 125 14.18 15.36 -6.74
CA ARG A 125 12.92 14.68 -7.07
C ARG A 125 11.95 14.65 -5.91
N HIS A 126 12.43 14.36 -4.71
CA HIS A 126 11.61 14.40 -3.50
C HIS A 126 11.07 15.81 -3.23
N ARG A 127 11.84 16.87 -3.51
CA ARG A 127 11.36 18.25 -3.43
C ARG A 127 10.27 18.57 -4.44
N GLN A 128 10.39 18.03 -5.66
CA GLN A 128 9.43 18.25 -6.74
C GLN A 128 8.08 17.57 -6.44
N TRP A 129 8.09 16.32 -5.97
CA TRP A 129 6.85 15.55 -5.77
C TRP A 129 6.23 15.70 -4.39
N PHE A 130 7.05 15.92 -3.36
CA PHE A 130 6.60 16.03 -1.97
C PHE A 130 7.09 17.37 -1.37
N PRO A 131 6.59 18.51 -1.89
CA PRO A 131 7.06 19.83 -1.46
C PRO A 131 6.79 20.09 0.03
N GLU A 132 5.75 19.48 0.57
CA GLU A 132 5.28 19.66 1.96
C GLU A 132 6.07 18.85 3.00
N GLU A 133 6.78 17.79 2.59
CA GLU A 133 7.50 16.87 3.49
C GLU A 133 8.96 17.31 3.70
N LYS A 134 9.15 18.50 4.28
CA LYS A 134 10.49 19.11 4.45
C LYS A 134 11.41 18.29 5.36
N ASP A 135 10.89 17.84 6.50
CA ASP A 135 11.70 17.16 7.53
C ASP A 135 12.13 15.75 7.08
N GLU A 136 11.21 15.00 6.46
CA GLU A 136 11.49 13.68 5.89
C GLU A 136 12.50 13.78 4.74
N ARG A 137 12.41 14.82 3.92
CA ARG A 137 13.34 15.05 2.81
C ARG A 137 14.77 15.19 3.30
N PHE A 138 15.03 16.03 4.32
CA PHE A 138 16.38 16.22 4.83
C PHE A 138 16.94 14.91 5.40
N SER A 139 16.16 14.25 6.26
CA SER A 139 16.54 13.00 6.92
C SER A 139 16.83 11.89 5.91
N HIS A 140 15.95 11.64 4.95
CA HIS A 140 16.15 10.63 3.91
C HIS A 140 17.31 10.99 2.97
N THR A 141 17.50 12.27 2.63
CA THR A 141 18.65 12.69 1.80
C THR A 141 19.97 12.37 2.50
N LEU A 142 20.06 12.66 3.80
CA LEU A 142 21.26 12.38 4.60
C LEU A 142 21.51 10.87 4.69
N ILE A 143 20.47 10.07 4.92
CA ILE A 143 20.56 8.60 4.92
C ILE A 143 21.06 8.08 3.56
N VAL A 144 20.49 8.55 2.45
CA VAL A 144 20.93 8.16 1.09
C VAL A 144 22.39 8.55 0.82
N ALA A 145 22.85 9.70 1.34
CA ALA A 145 24.21 10.18 1.15
C ALA A 145 25.25 9.41 1.98
N LEU A 146 24.92 9.11 3.24
CA LEU A 146 25.87 8.57 4.22
C LEU A 146 25.78 7.04 4.38
N ALA A 147 24.68 6.41 3.98
CA ALA A 147 24.49 4.97 4.05
C ALA A 147 24.32 4.39 2.64
N PRO A 148 25.40 3.93 1.98
CA PRO A 148 25.36 3.43 0.60
C PRO A 148 24.34 2.31 0.35
N ALA A 149 24.11 1.44 1.33
CA ALA A 149 23.08 0.39 1.25
C ALA A 149 21.66 0.99 1.16
N SER A 150 21.40 2.08 1.89
CA SER A 150 20.15 2.85 1.75
C SER A 150 20.13 3.65 0.45
N GLY A 151 21.28 4.17 0.00
CA GLY A 151 21.42 4.87 -1.27
C GLY A 151 21.10 3.98 -2.48
N ALA A 152 21.51 2.72 -2.45
CA ALA A 152 21.11 1.70 -3.43
C ALA A 152 19.59 1.46 -3.47
N ARG A 153 18.88 1.79 -2.39
CA ARG A 153 17.42 1.68 -2.26
C ARG A 153 16.70 3.03 -2.32
N ALA A 154 17.35 4.10 -2.78
CA ALA A 154 16.76 5.44 -2.84
C ALA A 154 15.45 5.49 -3.65
N LEU A 155 15.31 4.65 -4.67
CA LEU A 155 14.07 4.51 -5.45
C LEU A 155 12.90 4.00 -4.61
N ASP A 156 13.12 3.04 -3.71
CA ASP A 156 12.08 2.48 -2.84
C ASP A 156 11.53 3.57 -1.90
N HIS A 157 12.43 4.39 -1.36
CA HIS A 157 12.06 5.51 -0.51
C HIS A 157 11.22 6.55 -1.27
N LEU A 158 11.57 6.82 -2.53
CA LEU A 158 10.89 7.81 -3.34
C LEU A 158 9.54 7.31 -3.88
N SER A 159 9.40 6.01 -4.14
CA SER A 159 8.16 5.42 -4.68
C SER A 159 7.08 5.21 -3.63
N ARG A 160 7.47 5.02 -2.36
CA ARG A 160 6.54 4.70 -1.26
C ARG A 160 5.31 5.63 -1.18
N PRO A 161 5.45 6.97 -1.09
CA PRO A 161 4.29 7.88 -1.01
C PRO A 161 3.54 8.08 -2.33
N LEU A 162 4.06 7.63 -3.47
CA LEU A 162 3.53 7.95 -4.81
C LEU A 162 2.08 7.47 -4.98
N LEU A 163 1.76 6.30 -4.44
CA LEU A 163 0.50 5.59 -4.66
C LEU A 163 -0.33 5.40 -3.38
N GLU A 164 0.04 6.01 -2.25
CA GLU A 164 -0.66 5.85 -0.97
C GLU A 164 -2.11 6.35 -0.98
N SER A 165 -2.45 7.22 -1.94
CA SER A 165 -3.80 7.75 -2.12
C SER A 165 -4.75 6.79 -2.85
N PHE A 166 -4.24 5.71 -3.44
CA PHE A 166 -5.02 4.79 -4.25
C PHE A 166 -5.33 3.50 -3.49
N HIS A 167 -6.42 2.86 -3.88
CA HIS A 167 -6.78 1.56 -3.38
C HIS A 167 -5.80 0.50 -3.93
N PRO A 168 -5.27 -0.42 -3.10
CA PRO A 168 -4.30 -1.42 -3.54
C PRO A 168 -4.77 -2.27 -4.72
N LEU A 169 -6.08 -2.52 -4.84
CA LEU A 169 -6.67 -3.24 -5.98
C LEU A 169 -6.44 -2.53 -7.33
N ALA A 170 -6.63 -1.22 -7.38
CA ALA A 170 -6.41 -0.44 -8.59
C ALA A 170 -4.92 -0.35 -8.92
N VAL A 171 -4.06 -0.25 -7.90
CA VAL A 171 -2.60 -0.32 -8.08
C VAL A 171 -2.21 -1.69 -8.66
N ALA A 172 -2.69 -2.78 -8.08
CA ALA A 172 -2.41 -4.14 -8.56
C ALA A 172 -2.80 -4.33 -10.04
N LYS A 173 -3.92 -3.76 -10.48
CA LYS A 173 -4.35 -3.82 -11.89
C LYS A 173 -3.32 -3.23 -12.86
N VAL A 174 -2.65 -2.14 -12.46
CA VAL A 174 -1.64 -1.46 -13.29
C VAL A 174 -0.29 -2.19 -13.28
N PHE A 175 0.07 -2.86 -12.18
CA PHE A 175 1.40 -3.42 -11.97
C PHE A 175 1.51 -4.92 -12.20
N LEU A 176 0.43 -5.69 -12.02
CA LEU A 176 0.46 -7.14 -12.13
C LEU A 176 -0.06 -7.62 -13.49
N ALA A 177 0.44 -8.77 -13.93
CA ALA A 177 -0.19 -9.54 -15.00
C ALA A 177 -1.60 -9.99 -14.60
N GLU A 178 -2.43 -10.38 -15.57
CA GLU A 178 -3.84 -10.67 -15.33
C GLU A 178 -4.08 -11.75 -14.26
N GLU A 179 -3.32 -12.85 -14.30
CA GLU A 179 -3.44 -13.94 -13.30
C GLU A 179 -3.11 -13.45 -11.89
N GLY A 180 -1.99 -12.71 -11.74
CA GLY A 180 -1.58 -12.13 -10.47
C GLY A 180 -2.59 -11.10 -9.95
N PHE A 181 -3.18 -10.31 -10.85
CA PHE A 181 -4.25 -9.38 -10.51
C PHE A 181 -5.52 -10.11 -10.05
N ARG A 182 -5.96 -11.17 -10.73
CA ARG A 182 -7.12 -11.98 -10.31
C ARG A 182 -6.92 -12.61 -8.92
N ALA A 183 -5.73 -13.16 -8.66
CA ALA A 183 -5.38 -13.70 -7.36
C ALA A 183 -5.38 -12.62 -6.25
N PHE A 184 -4.85 -11.43 -6.55
CA PHE A 184 -4.88 -10.30 -5.61
C PHE A 184 -6.31 -9.79 -5.38
N ALA A 185 -7.11 -9.67 -6.43
CA ALA A 185 -8.51 -9.26 -6.38
C ALA A 185 -9.34 -10.19 -5.51
N ARG A 186 -9.12 -11.51 -5.60
CA ARG A 186 -9.75 -12.49 -4.71
C ARG A 186 -9.49 -12.16 -3.26
N ARG A 187 -8.23 -12.03 -2.85
CA ARG A 187 -7.87 -11.76 -1.45
C ARG A 187 -8.52 -10.48 -0.94
N VAL A 188 -8.53 -9.43 -1.75
CA VAL A 188 -9.19 -8.16 -1.41
C VAL A 188 -10.70 -8.34 -1.25
N LEU A 189 -11.37 -9.00 -2.20
CA LEU A 189 -12.82 -9.20 -2.12
C LEU A 189 -13.24 -10.10 -0.95
N LEU A 190 -12.50 -11.18 -0.70
CA LEU A 190 -12.77 -12.06 0.43
C LEU A 190 -12.60 -11.31 1.76
N ASP A 191 -11.59 -10.45 1.90
CA ASP A 191 -11.43 -9.60 3.09
C ASP A 191 -12.58 -8.58 3.24
N LEU A 192 -13.06 -7.99 2.14
CA LEU A 192 -14.18 -7.04 2.17
C LEU A 192 -15.54 -7.71 2.46
N ARG A 193 -15.75 -8.94 1.98
CA ARG A 193 -16.98 -9.72 2.20
C ARG A 193 -17.00 -10.45 3.54
N HIS A 194 -15.82 -10.87 4.01
CA HIS A 194 -15.62 -11.67 5.22
C HIS A 194 -14.51 -11.06 6.08
N PRO A 195 -14.69 -9.86 6.64
CA PRO A 195 -13.67 -9.18 7.42
C PRO A 195 -13.30 -9.95 8.69
N ALA A 196 -12.07 -9.72 9.17
CA ALA A 196 -11.65 -10.21 10.48
C ALA A 196 -12.52 -9.61 11.59
N LEU A 197 -12.77 -10.38 12.65
CA LEU A 197 -13.50 -9.92 13.82
C LEU A 197 -12.55 -9.59 14.99
N PRO A 198 -12.91 -8.61 15.86
CA PRO A 198 -14.06 -7.72 15.75
C PRO A 198 -13.87 -6.65 14.64
N LEU A 199 -14.98 -6.18 14.04
CA LEU A 199 -14.97 -5.17 12.97
C LEU A 199 -14.40 -3.83 13.43
N SER A 200 -14.72 -3.45 14.66
CA SER A 200 -14.29 -2.21 15.29
C SER A 200 -13.54 -2.55 16.59
N PRO A 201 -12.48 -1.80 16.95
CA PRO A 201 -11.81 -1.97 18.23
C PRO A 201 -12.70 -1.60 19.43
N THR A 202 -13.84 -0.96 19.19
CA THR A 202 -14.78 -0.53 20.23
C THR A 202 -16.18 -1.05 19.92
N ASN A 203 -16.95 -1.38 20.95
CA ASN A 203 -18.36 -1.79 20.82
C ASN A 203 -19.34 -0.60 20.72
N ASP A 204 -18.85 0.61 20.46
CA ASP A 204 -19.71 1.78 20.26
C ASP A 204 -20.57 1.59 18.99
N PRO A 205 -21.91 1.63 19.07
CA PRO A 205 -22.78 1.39 17.91
C PRO A 205 -22.53 2.37 16.76
N GLY A 206 -22.14 3.61 17.07
CA GLY A 206 -21.79 4.61 16.06
C GLY A 206 -20.52 4.26 15.30
N ALA A 207 -19.48 3.82 16.00
CA ALA A 207 -18.23 3.35 15.40
C ALA A 207 -18.43 2.09 14.55
N VAL A 208 -19.19 1.11 15.05
CA VAL A 208 -19.52 -0.12 14.31
C VAL A 208 -20.31 0.20 13.04
N GLY A 209 -21.37 1.01 13.14
CA GLY A 209 -22.18 1.40 11.98
C GLY A 209 -21.39 2.22 10.95
N ALA A 210 -20.43 3.04 11.39
CA ALA A 210 -19.56 3.77 10.48
C ALA A 210 -18.59 2.85 9.72
N GLU A 211 -18.00 1.87 10.41
CA GLU A 211 -17.12 0.87 9.79
C GLU A 211 -17.90 -0.01 8.80
N ASP A 212 -19.08 -0.49 9.18
CA ASP A 212 -19.96 -1.28 8.31
C ASP A 212 -20.34 -0.52 7.04
N PHE A 213 -20.75 0.75 7.19
CA PHE A 213 -21.05 1.62 6.06
C PHE A 213 -19.84 1.77 5.14
N MET A 214 -18.68 2.11 5.71
CA MET A 214 -17.44 2.33 4.95
C MET A 214 -17.00 1.07 4.19
N ARG A 215 -17.06 -0.10 4.83
CA ARG A 215 -16.75 -1.39 4.21
C ARG A 215 -17.70 -1.74 3.08
N ASN A 216 -18.99 -1.51 3.27
CA ASN A 216 -19.97 -1.76 2.23
C ASN A 216 -19.73 -0.86 0.99
N GLU A 217 -19.43 0.42 1.18
CA GLU A 217 -19.11 1.33 0.08
C GLU A 217 -17.79 0.93 -0.63
N LEU A 218 -16.76 0.51 0.12
CA LEU A 218 -15.52 -0.03 -0.45
C LEU A 218 -15.74 -1.31 -1.24
N ARG A 219 -16.56 -2.23 -0.72
CA ARG A 219 -16.94 -3.48 -1.39
C ARG A 219 -17.65 -3.20 -2.70
N GLN A 220 -18.66 -2.32 -2.70
CA GLN A 220 -19.36 -1.93 -3.93
C GLN A 220 -18.44 -1.29 -4.96
N ALA A 221 -17.53 -0.41 -4.53
CA ALA A 221 -16.54 0.20 -5.41
C ALA A 221 -15.56 -0.83 -6.00
N ALA A 222 -15.10 -1.79 -5.19
CA ALA A 222 -14.21 -2.87 -5.63
C ALA A 222 -14.90 -3.82 -6.61
N GLU A 223 -16.14 -4.24 -6.32
CA GLU A 223 -16.95 -5.07 -7.22
C GLU A 223 -17.23 -4.35 -8.55
N GLY A 224 -17.60 -3.07 -8.50
CA GLY A 224 -17.79 -2.24 -9.68
C GLY A 224 -16.49 -2.05 -10.49
N PHE A 225 -15.35 -1.89 -9.81
CA PHE A 225 -14.05 -1.83 -10.46
C PHE A 225 -13.73 -3.12 -11.22
N LEU A 226 -13.97 -4.29 -10.63
CA LEU A 226 -13.71 -5.58 -11.27
C LEU A 226 -14.63 -5.82 -12.47
N LYS A 227 -15.92 -5.47 -12.36
CA LYS A 227 -16.87 -5.57 -13.48
C LYS A 227 -16.45 -4.72 -14.68
N ARG A 228 -15.90 -3.51 -14.45
CA ARG A 228 -15.33 -2.67 -15.53
C ARG A 228 -14.15 -3.32 -16.27
N HIS A 229 -13.53 -4.33 -15.66
CA HIS A 229 -12.45 -5.12 -16.25
C HIS A 229 -12.89 -6.54 -16.67
N SER A 230 -14.20 -6.75 -16.84
CA SER A 230 -14.78 -8.04 -17.26
C SER A 230 -14.44 -9.19 -16.30
N ILE A 231 -14.29 -8.89 -15.01
CA ILE A 231 -14.08 -9.87 -13.96
C ILE A 231 -15.34 -9.89 -13.09
N GLU A 232 -16.06 -11.02 -13.13
CA GLU A 232 -17.23 -11.23 -12.27
C GLU A 232 -16.79 -11.49 -10.83
N PRO A 233 -17.17 -10.64 -9.85
CA PRO A 233 -16.78 -10.81 -8.45
C PRO A 233 -17.13 -12.19 -7.89
N GLU A 234 -18.26 -12.74 -8.29
CA GLU A 234 -18.77 -14.06 -7.87
C GLU A 234 -17.84 -15.19 -8.34
N GLN A 235 -17.27 -15.08 -9.55
CA GLN A 235 -16.33 -16.08 -10.06
C GLN A 235 -15.01 -16.04 -9.29
N VAL A 236 -14.55 -14.83 -8.94
CA VAL A 236 -13.32 -14.64 -8.19
C VAL A 236 -13.45 -15.12 -6.74
N CYS A 237 -14.65 -15.08 -6.17
CA CYS A 237 -14.95 -15.51 -4.79
C CYS A 237 -15.42 -16.97 -4.69
N LYS A 238 -15.29 -17.79 -5.73
CA LYS A 238 -15.67 -19.21 -5.66
C LYS A 238 -14.94 -19.93 -4.52
N PRO A 239 -15.56 -20.89 -3.82
CA PRO A 239 -14.86 -21.69 -2.82
C PRO A 239 -13.59 -22.35 -3.38
N PRO A 240 -12.53 -22.54 -2.58
CA PRO A 240 -11.39 -23.34 -3.01
C PRO A 240 -11.82 -24.80 -3.24
N MET A 241 -11.06 -25.55 -4.03
CA MET A 241 -11.26 -27.01 -4.07
C MET A 241 -10.70 -27.64 -2.80
N PRO A 242 -11.36 -28.67 -2.23
CA PRO A 242 -10.80 -29.44 -1.13
C PRO A 242 -9.40 -29.95 -1.48
N THR A 243 -8.40 -29.71 -0.62
CA THR A 243 -7.04 -30.23 -0.82
C THR A 243 -6.95 -31.72 -0.51
N GLU A 244 -7.82 -32.21 0.38
CA GLU A 244 -7.92 -33.61 0.80
C GLU A 244 -9.38 -34.03 0.95
N GLU A 245 -9.67 -35.33 0.83
CA GLU A 245 -11.02 -35.89 1.03
C GLU A 245 -11.56 -35.72 2.46
N SER A 246 -10.64 -35.57 3.42
CA SER A 246 -10.94 -35.31 4.84
C SER A 246 -11.48 -33.90 5.07
N CYS A 247 -11.21 -32.95 4.17
CA CYS A 247 -11.60 -31.55 4.31
C CYS A 247 -13.11 -31.40 4.09
N ARG A 248 -13.82 -30.94 5.12
CA ARG A 248 -15.28 -30.77 5.13
C ARG A 248 -15.72 -29.32 5.03
N ALA A 249 -14.87 -28.38 5.45
CA ALA A 249 -15.17 -26.95 5.44
C ALA A 249 -13.93 -26.10 5.08
N TYR A 250 -14.16 -24.82 4.80
CA TYR A 250 -13.11 -23.83 4.57
C TYR A 250 -13.45 -22.48 5.22
N CYS A 251 -12.43 -21.68 5.51
CA CYS A 251 -12.60 -20.29 5.92
C CYS A 251 -12.89 -19.42 4.68
N PRO A 252 -14.01 -18.67 4.63
CA PRO A 252 -14.37 -17.89 3.44
C PRO A 252 -13.49 -16.65 3.23
N ARG A 253 -12.59 -16.32 4.17
CA ARG A 253 -11.66 -15.19 4.05
C ARG A 253 -10.28 -15.62 3.54
N CYS A 254 -9.65 -16.59 4.20
CA CYS A 254 -8.26 -16.99 3.93
C CYS A 254 -8.12 -18.30 3.15
N ASP A 255 -9.23 -18.97 2.82
CA ASP A 255 -9.27 -20.27 2.13
C ASP A 255 -8.65 -21.45 2.92
N ALA A 256 -8.28 -21.27 4.20
CA ALA A 256 -7.82 -22.37 5.06
C ALA A 256 -8.90 -23.44 5.18
N GLN A 257 -8.51 -24.73 5.12
CA GLN A 257 -9.43 -25.86 5.09
C GLN A 257 -9.45 -26.60 6.43
N PHE A 258 -10.61 -27.16 6.76
CA PHE A 258 -10.89 -27.78 8.05
C PHE A 258 -11.61 -29.12 7.86
N THR A 259 -11.33 -30.07 8.74
CA THR A 259 -11.99 -31.39 8.78
C THR A 259 -13.31 -31.37 9.55
N ALA A 260 -13.50 -30.40 10.46
CA ALA A 260 -14.72 -30.21 11.25
C ALA A 260 -15.62 -29.10 10.67
N LEU A 261 -16.94 -29.28 10.76
CA LEU A 261 -17.93 -28.33 10.22
C LEU A 261 -18.26 -27.17 11.18
N ASP A 262 -18.00 -27.35 12.47
CA ASP A 262 -18.25 -26.41 13.56
C ASP A 262 -16.98 -25.64 13.99
N ALA A 263 -15.91 -25.76 13.20
CA ALA A 263 -14.66 -25.06 13.47
C ALA A 263 -14.78 -23.53 13.28
N THR A 264 -13.86 -22.81 13.91
CA THR A 264 -13.65 -21.38 13.68
C THR A 264 -12.21 -21.13 13.23
N CYS A 265 -12.00 -20.21 12.29
CA CYS A 265 -10.68 -19.87 11.81
C CYS A 265 -9.95 -18.92 12.77
N ALA A 266 -8.93 -19.42 13.47
CA ALA A 266 -8.13 -18.64 14.41
C ALA A 266 -7.42 -17.44 13.73
N ASP A 267 -6.88 -17.64 12.53
CA ASP A 267 -6.18 -16.60 11.77
C ASP A 267 -7.09 -15.44 11.31
N CYS A 268 -8.41 -15.67 11.30
CA CYS A 268 -9.40 -14.70 10.86
C CYS A 268 -10.27 -14.17 12.02
N GLY A 269 -9.78 -14.28 13.26
CA GLY A 269 -10.48 -13.75 14.43
C GLY A 269 -11.71 -14.57 14.84
N GLY A 270 -11.68 -15.88 14.63
CA GLY A 270 -12.77 -16.79 15.02
C GLY A 270 -13.92 -16.84 14.01
N LEU A 271 -13.68 -16.49 12.75
CA LEU A 271 -14.69 -16.56 11.70
C LEU A 271 -15.20 -18.01 11.53
N ALA A 272 -16.52 -18.19 11.47
CA ALA A 272 -17.13 -19.50 11.25
C ALA A 272 -16.75 -20.07 9.87
N VAL A 273 -16.45 -21.37 9.83
CA VAL A 273 -16.12 -22.07 8.58
C VAL A 273 -17.39 -22.38 7.77
N VAL A 274 -17.23 -22.54 6.45
CA VAL A 274 -18.31 -22.86 5.51
C VAL A 274 -18.09 -24.26 4.94
N ALA A 275 -19.11 -25.10 4.98
CA ALA A 275 -19.05 -26.47 4.46
C ALA A 275 -18.84 -26.50 2.93
N PHE A 276 -18.00 -27.40 2.43
CA PHE A 276 -17.93 -27.69 1.00
C PHE A 276 -19.27 -28.26 0.51
N GLY A 277 -19.82 -27.71 -0.59
CA GLY A 277 -21.06 -28.20 -1.21
C GLY A 277 -22.37 -27.48 -0.81
N THR A 278 -22.35 -26.57 0.16
CA THR A 278 -23.54 -25.77 0.52
C THR A 278 -23.79 -24.56 -0.40
N VAL A 279 -22.80 -24.13 -1.18
CA VAL A 279 -22.81 -22.88 -1.98
C VAL A 279 -23.62 -23.00 -3.30
N GLY A 280 -24.57 -23.93 -3.40
CA GLY A 280 -25.27 -24.26 -4.65
C GLY A 280 -26.80 -24.35 -4.59
N ARG A 281 -27.45 -23.87 -3.52
CA ARG A 281 -28.93 -23.84 -3.40
C ARG A 281 -29.44 -22.52 -2.83
N GLY A 282 -29.05 -21.41 -3.44
CA GLY A 282 -29.57 -20.06 -3.17
C GLY A 282 -30.07 -19.44 -4.45
#